data_AF-A0A1I1LV37-F1
#
_entry.id   AF-A0A1I1LV37-F1
#
_cell.length_a   1.000
_cell.length_b   1.000
_cell.length_c   1.000
_cell.angle_alpha   90.00
_cell.angle_beta   90.00
_cell.angle_gamma   90.00
#
_symmetry.space_group_name_H-M   'P 1'
#
loop_
_entity.id
_entity.type
_entity.pdbx_description
1 polymer ?
#
loop_
_entity_poly.entity_id
_entity_poly.type
_entity_poly.pdbx_seq_one_letter_code
_entity_poly.pdbx_strand_id
1 'polypeptide(L)'
;MKTRQKGTALVEFALILPMLLLLTFITTEFGRAIFQYNTITKSVRDAVRYLSLQTPGTHTAEAQNLVVYGNVAGTGTPLAPGLSVANVLTPTWQTAGSNPLINTVQVTVSGYKFVPLYGSVFGVAFADSTGKITYSNISATMRSSI
;
A
#
# COMPACT_ATOMS: atom_id res chain seq x y z
N MET A 1 -14.57 7.39 59.22
CA MET A 1 -13.87 6.26 58.58
C MET A 1 -14.29 6.16 57.12
N LYS A 2 -13.42 6.48 56.14
CA LYS A 2 -13.61 6.15 54.70
C LYS A 2 -12.25 5.99 54.03
N THR A 3 -11.68 4.80 54.10
CA THR A 3 -10.38 4.44 53.48
C THR A 3 -10.50 3.25 52.52
N ARG A 4 -11.66 3.07 51.87
CA ARG A 4 -11.91 1.97 50.92
C ARG A 4 -11.78 2.33 49.43
N GLN A 5 -11.53 3.60 49.08
CA GLN A 5 -11.49 4.03 47.67
C GLN A 5 -10.07 4.09 47.05
N LYS A 6 -9.00 3.81 47.81
CA LYS A 6 -7.61 4.01 47.33
C LYS A 6 -7.11 2.99 46.28
N GLY A 7 -7.94 2.05 45.83
CA GLY A 7 -7.57 1.08 44.79
C GLY A 7 -8.68 0.72 43.80
N THR A 8 -9.90 1.23 43.97
CA THR A 8 -11.03 0.90 43.09
C THR A 8 -10.85 1.49 41.69
N ALA A 9 -10.35 2.73 41.61
CA ALA A 9 -10.07 3.39 40.33
C ALA A 9 -9.03 2.66 39.48
N LEU A 10 -8.03 2.02 40.11
CA LEU A 10 -7.02 1.23 39.40
C LEU A 10 -7.64 -0.03 38.78
N VAL A 11 -8.55 -0.68 39.50
CA VAL A 11 -9.25 -1.87 39.02
C VAL A 11 -10.22 -1.52 37.89
N GLU A 12 -10.96 -0.41 38.01
CA GLU A 12 -11.84 0.10 36.95
C GLU A 12 -11.06 0.40 35.68
N PHE A 13 -9.90 1.06 35.79
CA PHE A 13 -9.01 1.31 34.65
C PHE A 13 -8.47 0.01 34.05
N ALA A 14 -8.04 -0.95 34.87
CA ALA A 14 -7.52 -2.22 34.40
C ALA A 14 -8.56 -3.04 33.62
N LEU A 15 -9.86 -2.87 33.91
CA LEU A 15 -10.94 -3.51 33.15
C LEU A 15 -11.19 -2.84 31.79
N ILE A 16 -11.02 -1.52 31.69
CA ILE A 16 -11.23 -0.76 30.44
C ILE A 16 -9.99 -0.80 29.53
N LEU A 17 -8.80 -0.90 30.12
CA LEU A 17 -7.52 -0.86 29.42
C LEU A 17 -7.41 -1.82 28.22
N PRO A 18 -7.84 -3.10 28.29
CA PRO A 18 -7.75 -4.02 27.15
C PRO A 18 -8.57 -3.52 25.95
N MET A 19 -9.75 -2.95 26.20
CA MET A 19 -10.61 -2.39 25.15
C MET A 19 -9.97 -1.16 24.51
N LEU A 20 -9.38 -0.27 25.32
CA LEU A 20 -8.72 0.94 24.83
C LEU A 20 -7.48 0.61 23.99
N LEU A 21 -6.67 -0.35 24.45
CA LEU A 21 -5.51 -0.84 23.72
C LEU A 21 -5.92 -1.50 22.40
N LEU A 22 -6.94 -2.36 22.41
CA LEU A 22 -7.47 -2.97 21.20
C LEU A 22 -7.85 -1.90 20.15
N LEU A 23 -8.59 -0.87 20.56
CA LEU A 23 -9.00 0.22 19.68
C LEU A 23 -7.81 0.99 19.10
N THR A 24 -6.80 1.22 19.93
CA THR A 24 -5.58 1.94 19.54
C THR A 24 -4.81 1.13 18.51
N PHE A 25 -4.56 -0.17 18.75
CA PHE A 25 -3.84 -1.03 17.82
C PHE A 25 -4.58 -1.21 16.49
N ILE A 26 -5.91 -1.40 16.52
CA ILE A 26 -6.73 -1.45 15.29
C ILE A 26 -6.55 -0.18 14.47
N THR A 27 -6.71 0.98 15.11
CA THR A 27 -6.66 2.27 14.42
C THR A 27 -5.26 2.55 13.86
N THR A 28 -4.20 2.23 14.61
CA THR A 28 -2.82 2.38 14.16
C THR A 28 -2.50 1.48 12.97
N GLU A 29 -2.87 0.20 13.03
CA GLU A 29 -2.59 -0.74 11.93
C GLU A 29 -3.38 -0.39 10.67
N PHE A 30 -4.66 0.00 10.83
CA PHE A 30 -5.49 0.43 9.70
C PHE A 30 -4.97 1.73 9.07
N GLY A 31 -4.55 2.70 9.89
CA GLY A 31 -3.95 3.94 9.41
C GLY A 31 -2.67 3.69 8.62
N ARG A 32 -1.80 2.79 9.10
CA ARG A 32 -0.59 2.37 8.37
C ARG A 32 -0.91 1.67 7.06
N ALA A 33 -1.90 0.79 7.04
CA ALA A 33 -2.34 0.11 5.82
C ALA A 33 -2.83 1.12 4.76
N ILE A 34 -3.67 2.08 5.15
CA ILE A 34 -4.14 3.13 4.23
C ILE A 34 -2.98 4.00 3.72
N PHE A 35 -2.07 4.39 4.62
CA PHE A 35 -0.89 5.17 4.24
C PHE A 35 -0.06 4.45 3.16
N GLN A 36 0.18 3.15 3.37
CA GLN A 36 0.90 2.31 2.43
C GLN A 36 0.23 2.22 1.07
N TYR A 37 -1.08 1.94 1.07
CA TYR A 37 -1.87 1.84 -0.15
C TYR A 37 -1.80 3.13 -0.97
N ASN A 38 -1.92 4.29 -0.31
CA ASN A 38 -1.82 5.59 -0.95
C ASN A 38 -0.42 5.88 -1.50
N THR A 39 0.63 5.50 -0.78
CA THR A 39 2.02 5.64 -1.25
C THR A 39 2.25 4.84 -2.53
N ILE A 40 1.81 3.58 -2.56
CA ILE A 40 1.92 2.74 -3.76
C ILE A 40 1.09 3.34 -4.91
N THR A 41 -0.15 3.75 -4.64
CA THR A 41 -1.02 4.39 -5.65
C THR A 41 -0.38 5.63 -6.28
N LYS A 42 0.27 6.47 -5.47
CA LYS A 42 1.02 7.64 -5.97
C LYS A 42 2.19 7.23 -6.85
N SER A 43 3.02 6.28 -6.40
CA SER A 43 4.16 5.79 -7.17
C SER A 43 3.77 5.15 -8.50
N VAL A 44 2.66 4.41 -8.55
CA VAL A 44 2.10 3.85 -9.79
C VAL A 44 1.68 4.96 -10.74
N ARG A 45 1.03 6.01 -10.24
CA ARG A 45 0.67 7.17 -11.05
C ARG A 45 1.90 7.89 -11.62
N ASP A 46 2.96 8.02 -10.83
CA ASP A 46 4.20 8.64 -11.29
C ASP A 46 4.91 7.79 -12.36
N ALA A 47 4.95 6.47 -12.18
CA ALA A 47 5.49 5.55 -13.19
C ALA A 47 4.71 5.59 -14.51
N VAL A 48 3.37 5.62 -14.45
CA VAL A 48 2.52 5.77 -15.63
C VAL A 48 2.75 7.12 -16.31
N ARG A 49 2.86 8.21 -15.53
CA ARG A 49 3.16 9.53 -16.07
C ARG A 49 4.51 9.55 -16.77
N TYR A 50 5.51 8.91 -16.18
CA TYR A 50 6.83 8.76 -16.78
C TYR A 50 6.75 8.02 -18.12
N LEU A 51 6.12 6.84 -18.16
CA LEU A 51 5.95 6.06 -19.40
C LEU A 51 5.08 6.74 -20.45
N SER A 52 4.13 7.59 -20.05
CA SER A 52 3.26 8.29 -21.00
C SER A 52 4.01 9.20 -21.98
N LEU A 53 5.19 9.66 -21.56
CA LEU A 53 6.10 10.52 -22.33
C LEU A 53 7.18 9.72 -23.08
N GLN A 54 7.31 8.42 -22.82
CA GLN A 54 8.32 7.55 -23.44
C GLN A 54 7.76 6.81 -24.65
N THR A 55 8.67 6.32 -25.50
CA THR A 55 8.29 5.42 -26.59
C THR A 55 7.69 4.12 -26.03
N PRO A 56 6.56 3.63 -26.57
CA PRO A 56 5.96 2.37 -26.13
C PRO A 56 6.95 1.21 -26.14
N GLY A 57 6.93 0.38 -25.10
CA GLY A 57 7.86 -0.75 -24.93
C GLY A 57 9.23 -0.39 -24.33
N THR A 58 9.55 0.89 -24.18
CA THR A 58 10.84 1.34 -23.62
C THR A 58 10.72 1.77 -22.16
N HIS A 59 11.87 1.87 -21.47
CA HIS A 59 12.00 2.37 -20.09
C HIS A 59 11.11 1.67 -19.04
N THR A 60 10.80 0.39 -19.25
CA THR A 60 9.96 -0.40 -18.36
C THR A 60 10.63 -0.67 -17.02
N ALA A 61 11.94 -0.89 -17.01
CA ALA A 61 12.71 -1.12 -15.79
C ALA A 61 12.71 0.14 -14.90
N GLU A 62 12.89 1.31 -15.49
CA GLU A 62 12.86 2.60 -14.80
C GLU A 62 11.47 2.89 -14.22
N ALA A 63 10.41 2.54 -14.96
CA ALA A 63 9.05 2.65 -14.45
C ALA A 63 8.78 1.69 -13.28
N GLN A 64 9.26 0.45 -13.36
CA GLN A 64 9.18 -0.49 -12.24
C GLN A 64 9.97 0.02 -11.02
N ASN A 65 11.15 0.57 -11.25
CA ASN A 65 11.97 1.17 -10.19
C ASN A 65 11.27 2.39 -9.55
N LEU A 66 10.59 3.23 -10.33
CA LEU A 66 9.78 4.33 -9.82
C LEU A 66 8.66 3.86 -8.89
N VAL A 67 8.00 2.75 -9.22
CA VAL A 67 6.96 2.17 -8.36
C VAL A 67 7.54 1.65 -7.03
N VAL A 68 8.68 0.96 -7.08
CA VAL A 68 9.22 0.28 -5.90
C VAL A 68 10.02 1.22 -5.01
N TYR A 69 10.86 2.08 -5.61
CA TYR A 69 11.87 2.88 -4.92
C TYR A 69 11.63 4.40 -5.03
N GLY A 70 10.66 4.84 -5.83
CA GLY A 70 10.40 6.27 -6.05
C GLY A 70 11.46 6.99 -6.90
N ASN A 71 12.40 6.25 -7.50
CA ASN A 71 13.43 6.80 -8.38
C ASN A 71 13.73 5.85 -9.55
N VAL A 72 14.15 6.40 -10.69
CA VAL A 72 14.44 5.63 -11.91
C VAL A 72 15.66 4.70 -11.76
N ALA A 73 16.61 5.06 -10.88
CA ALA A 73 17.85 4.31 -10.68
C ALA A 73 17.64 3.01 -9.86
N GLY A 74 16.47 2.81 -9.24
CA GLY A 74 16.18 1.61 -8.45
C GLY A 74 17.00 1.50 -7.16
N THR A 75 17.41 2.65 -6.61
CA THR A 75 18.30 2.71 -5.44
C THR A 75 17.52 3.03 -4.16
N GLY A 76 18.10 2.65 -3.02
CA GLY A 76 17.53 2.91 -1.70
C GLY A 76 16.57 1.83 -1.21
N THR A 77 15.83 2.14 -0.15
CA THR A 77 14.84 1.23 0.43
C THR A 77 13.52 1.29 -0.35
N PRO A 78 12.81 0.17 -0.54
CA PRO A 78 11.47 0.20 -1.12
C PRO A 78 10.55 1.15 -0.36
N LEU A 79 9.64 1.81 -1.07
CA LEU A 79 8.62 2.72 -0.51
C LEU A 79 7.70 2.03 0.49
N ALA A 80 7.68 0.69 0.45
CA ALA A 80 6.75 -0.14 1.17
C ALA A 80 7.44 -1.46 1.58
N PRO A 81 7.41 -1.88 2.86
CA PRO A 81 7.95 -3.19 3.24
C PRO A 81 7.31 -4.33 2.45
N GLY A 82 8.14 -5.23 1.93
CA GLY A 82 7.71 -6.34 1.10
C GLY A 82 7.32 -5.97 -0.34
N LEU A 83 7.44 -4.70 -0.74
CA LEU A 83 7.25 -4.29 -2.13
C LEU A 83 8.54 -4.56 -2.91
N SER A 84 8.40 -5.18 -4.07
CA SER A 84 9.51 -5.52 -4.95
C SER A 84 9.10 -5.36 -6.41
N VAL A 85 10.08 -5.39 -7.30
CA VAL A 85 9.84 -5.31 -8.76
C VAL A 85 8.96 -6.47 -9.25
N ALA A 86 9.00 -7.62 -8.58
CA ALA A 86 8.15 -8.77 -8.90
C ALA A 86 6.65 -8.50 -8.67
N ASN A 87 6.29 -7.50 -7.85
CA ASN A 87 4.90 -7.08 -7.67
C ASN A 87 4.41 -6.18 -8.81
N VAL A 88 5.31 -5.62 -9.63
CA VAL A 88 4.96 -4.71 -10.71
C VAL A 88 4.84 -5.51 -11.99
N LEU A 89 3.61 -5.65 -12.49
CA LEU A 89 3.37 -6.31 -13.77
C LEU A 89 4.01 -5.50 -14.89
N THR A 90 4.41 -6.19 -15.97
CA THR A 90 4.94 -5.53 -17.17
C THR A 90 3.92 -4.50 -17.67
N PRO A 91 4.32 -3.23 -17.87
CA PRO A 91 3.42 -2.20 -18.38
C PRO A 91 2.84 -2.60 -19.75
N THR A 92 1.60 -2.22 -19.99
CA THR A 92 0.90 -2.52 -21.25
C THR A 92 0.49 -1.24 -21.95
N TRP A 93 0.65 -1.23 -23.28
CA TRP A 93 0.18 -0.15 -24.15
C TRP A 93 -1.02 -0.63 -24.95
N GLN A 94 -2.02 0.23 -25.09
CA GLN A 94 -3.20 -0.06 -25.90
C GLN A 94 -3.48 1.11 -26.82
N THR A 95 -3.82 0.77 -28.07
CA THR A 95 -4.29 1.73 -29.06
C THR A 95 -5.76 1.44 -29.33
N ALA A 96 -6.61 2.46 -29.18
CA ALA A 96 -8.04 2.32 -29.40
C ALA A 96 -8.60 3.48 -30.24
N GLY A 97 -9.58 3.17 -31.09
CA GLY A 97 -10.36 4.15 -31.85
C GLY A 97 -10.03 4.24 -33.35
N SER A 98 -10.86 4.98 -34.06
CA SER A 98 -10.76 5.28 -35.49
C SER A 98 -10.79 6.80 -35.65
N ASN A 99 -9.61 7.43 -35.57
CA ASN A 99 -9.33 8.86 -35.71
C ASN A 99 -10.13 9.83 -34.79
N PRO A 100 -9.49 10.47 -33.78
CA PRO A 100 -8.09 10.31 -33.39
C PRO A 100 -7.85 8.97 -32.71
N LEU A 101 -6.72 8.33 -33.04
CA LEU A 101 -6.22 7.17 -32.29
C LEU A 101 -5.88 7.61 -30.86
N ILE A 102 -6.34 6.86 -29.87
CA ILE A 102 -6.01 7.11 -28.46
C ILE A 102 -5.09 6.00 -28.00
N ASN A 103 -3.86 6.39 -27.67
CA ASN A 103 -2.89 5.49 -27.07
C ASN A 103 -2.88 5.67 -25.56
N THR A 104 -2.87 4.56 -24.84
CA THR A 104 -2.85 4.52 -23.39
C THR A 104 -1.72 3.62 -22.90
N VAL A 105 -1.20 3.95 -21.72
CA VAL A 105 -0.26 3.10 -20.99
C VAL A 105 -0.84 2.80 -19.62
N GLN A 106 -0.74 1.55 -19.20
CA GLN A 106 -1.17 1.08 -17.89
C GLN A 106 0.00 0.44 -17.13
N VAL A 107 0.11 0.78 -15.85
CA VAL A 107 1.01 0.11 -14.90
C VAL A 107 0.16 -0.45 -13.77
N THR A 108 0.46 -1.68 -13.37
CA THR A 108 -0.30 -2.40 -12.36
C THR A 108 0.63 -3.05 -11.34
N VAL A 109 0.35 -2.82 -10.07
CA VAL A 109 0.93 -3.57 -8.94
C VAL A 109 -0.04 -4.66 -8.54
N SER A 110 0.44 -5.90 -8.44
CA SER A 110 -0.34 -7.08 -8.09
C SER A 110 0.34 -7.90 -6.99
N GLY A 111 -0.48 -8.61 -6.22
CA GLY A 111 -0.01 -9.54 -5.19
C GLY A 111 0.71 -8.88 -4.02
N TYR A 112 0.62 -7.55 -3.87
CA TYR A 112 1.20 -6.86 -2.73
C TYR A 112 0.39 -7.15 -1.45
N LYS A 113 1.10 -7.54 -0.39
CA LYS A 113 0.51 -7.87 0.90
C LYS A 113 1.10 -6.97 1.98
N PHE A 114 0.25 -6.20 2.63
CA PHE A 114 0.63 -5.42 3.79
C PHE A 114 0.94 -6.33 4.97
N VAL A 115 2.04 -6.03 5.66
CA VAL A 115 2.51 -6.75 6.83
C VAL A 115 2.18 -5.91 8.07
N PRO A 116 1.20 -6.34 8.88
CA PRO A 116 0.93 -5.69 10.15
C PRO A 116 2.14 -5.78 11.09
N LEU A 117 2.28 -4.81 11.99
CA LEU A 117 3.28 -4.92 13.08
C LEU A 117 2.82 -5.93 14.13
N TYR A 118 1.51 -6.06 14.31
CA TYR A 118 0.89 -6.98 15.26
C TYR A 118 -0.01 -7.94 14.48
N GLY A 119 0.29 -9.23 14.49
CA GLY A 119 -0.55 -10.24 13.82
C GLY A 119 -1.91 -10.44 14.51
N SER A 120 -1.92 -10.32 15.84
CA SER A 120 -3.14 -10.37 16.66
C SER A 120 -2.95 -9.61 17.96
N VAL A 121 -4.02 -9.05 18.51
CA VAL A 121 -4.07 -8.47 19.85
C VAL A 121 -5.27 -9.05 20.59
N PHE A 122 -5.05 -9.56 21.82
CA PHE A 122 -6.08 -10.18 22.65
C PHE A 122 -6.93 -11.25 21.92
N GLY A 123 -6.30 -12.04 21.05
CA GLY A 123 -6.98 -13.09 20.28
C GLY A 123 -7.74 -12.61 19.04
N VAL A 124 -7.80 -11.30 18.80
CA VAL A 124 -8.34 -10.71 17.56
C VAL A 124 -7.24 -10.64 16.53
N ALA A 125 -7.38 -11.37 15.42
CA ALA A 125 -6.46 -11.32 14.28
C ALA A 125 -6.77 -10.10 13.40
N PHE A 126 -5.72 -9.40 12.95
CA PHE A 126 -5.85 -8.21 12.09
C PHE A 126 -5.61 -8.49 10.60
N ALA A 127 -5.43 -9.75 10.25
CA ALA A 127 -4.99 -10.17 8.92
C ALA A 127 -5.52 -11.56 8.55
N ASP A 128 -5.23 -11.98 7.31
CA ASP A 128 -5.59 -13.32 6.83
C ASP A 128 -4.81 -14.43 7.57
N SER A 129 -5.05 -15.69 7.21
CA SER A 129 -4.37 -16.86 7.79
C SER A 129 -2.85 -16.87 7.60
N THR A 130 -2.32 -16.03 6.71
CA THR A 130 -0.89 -15.79 6.49
C THR A 130 -0.34 -14.66 7.36
N GLY A 131 -1.19 -14.02 8.18
CA GLY A 131 -0.83 -12.85 8.97
C GLY A 131 -0.62 -11.59 8.14
N LYS A 132 -1.14 -11.52 6.90
CA LYS A 132 -1.01 -10.34 6.02
C LYS A 132 -2.36 -9.84 5.51
N ILE A 133 -2.42 -8.57 5.09
CA ILE A 133 -3.59 -8.01 4.42
C ILE A 133 -3.27 -7.95 2.92
N THR A 134 -4.00 -8.72 2.11
CA THR A 134 -3.82 -8.74 0.66
C THR A 134 -4.52 -7.53 0.04
N TYR A 135 -3.79 -6.71 -0.71
CA TYR A 135 -4.39 -5.61 -1.48
C TYR A 135 -4.88 -6.10 -2.83
N SER A 136 -6.00 -5.51 -3.28
CA SER A 136 -6.41 -5.59 -4.67
C SER A 136 -5.35 -4.98 -5.59
N ASN A 137 -5.40 -5.32 -6.87
CA ASN A 137 -4.50 -4.75 -7.86
C ASN A 137 -4.61 -3.21 -7.86
N ILE A 138 -3.46 -2.54 -7.77
CA ILE A 138 -3.36 -1.08 -7.83
C ILE A 138 -2.87 -0.74 -9.23
N SER A 139 -3.74 -0.18 -10.05
CA SER A 139 -3.42 0.18 -11.44
C SER A 139 -3.71 1.64 -11.70
N ALA A 140 -2.89 2.26 -12.55
CA ALA A 140 -3.22 3.55 -13.16
C ALA A 140 -3.01 3.47 -14.67
N THR A 141 -3.83 4.24 -15.40
CA THR A 141 -3.79 4.34 -16.86
C THR A 141 -3.74 5.81 -17.24
N MET A 142 -2.86 6.20 -18.17
CA MET A 142 -2.83 7.54 -18.76
C MET A 142 -2.78 7.46 -20.27
N ARG A 143 -3.16 8.57 -20.93
CA ARG A 143 -2.91 8.74 -22.36
C ARG A 143 -1.41 8.86 -22.60
N SER A 144 -0.91 8.18 -23.62
CA SER A 144 0.45 8.32 -24.12
C SER A 144 0.45 9.21 -25.37
N SER A 145 1.53 9.96 -25.57
CA SER A 145 1.67 10.90 -26.69
C SER A 145 2.00 10.23 -28.03
N ILE A 146 2.36 8.95 -28.03
CA ILE A 146 2.76 8.18 -29.22
C ILE A 146 1.73 7.13 -29.47
#